data_AF-A0A2I9CZ04-F1
#
_entry.id   AF-A0A2I9CZ04-F1
#
_cell.length_a   1.000
_cell.length_b   1.000
_cell.length_c   1.000
_cell.angle_alpha   90.00
_cell.angle_beta   90.00
_cell.angle_gamma   90.00
#
_symmetry.space_group_name_H-M   'P 1'
#
loop_
_entity.id
_entity.type
_entity.pdbx_description
1 polymer ?
#
loop_
_entity_poly.entity_id
_entity_poly.type
_entity_poly.pdbx_seq_one_letter_code
_entity_poly.pdbx_strand_id
1 'polypeptide(L)'
;MKKILAVATLGTLALSSCSLFGTRSAAVSGQLKGFSPNQNLGLAVVGYNSGQYTANGSQPQVIDKFLTGGYTLTLPRNVPYGTYRVVVFRDANNNGRFDTGDVVLSRDNGKLLVYAGRDNQFFQGTKYGWNIYNGTPDIQTEILNNYDLEAVSGG
;
A
#
# COMPACT_ATOMS: atom_id res chain seq x y z
N MET A 1 13.69 -37.85 48.62
CA MET A 1 14.52 -36.97 47.77
C MET A 1 13.65 -36.39 46.65
N LYS A 2 13.66 -35.06 46.48
CA LYS A 2 13.31 -34.26 45.27
C LYS A 2 11.90 -34.46 44.68
N LYS A 3 10.92 -33.59 45.01
CA LYS A 3 10.48 -32.39 44.25
C LYS A 3 10.11 -32.67 42.78
N ILE A 4 8.86 -32.38 42.38
CA ILE A 4 8.48 -31.36 41.39
C ILE A 4 6.96 -31.44 41.08
N LEU A 5 6.30 -30.28 41.18
CA LEU A 5 4.94 -29.95 40.72
C LEU A 5 4.83 -30.04 39.19
N ALA A 6 3.63 -30.35 38.67
CA ALA A 6 3.16 -29.74 37.43
C ALA A 6 1.63 -29.74 37.36
N VAL A 7 1.03 -28.60 37.70
CA VAL A 7 -0.33 -28.22 37.34
C VAL A 7 -0.27 -27.73 35.89
N ALA A 8 -1.04 -28.35 35.00
CA ALA A 8 -1.26 -27.85 33.64
C ALA A 8 -2.76 -27.64 33.43
N THR A 9 -3.22 -26.45 33.80
CA THR A 9 -4.51 -25.88 33.37
C THR A 9 -4.43 -25.61 31.87
N LEU A 10 -5.11 -26.43 31.06
CA LEU A 10 -5.32 -26.16 29.65
C LEU A 10 -6.32 -25.00 29.52
N GLY A 11 -5.77 -23.80 29.41
CA GLY A 11 -6.52 -22.59 29.11
C GLY A 11 -7.16 -22.70 27.73
N THR A 12 -8.48 -22.52 27.71
CA THR A 12 -9.28 -22.22 26.52
C THR A 12 -8.73 -20.94 25.88
N LEU A 13 -7.94 -21.09 24.80
CA LEU A 13 -7.62 -19.99 23.90
C LEU A 13 -8.88 -19.66 23.09
N ALA A 14 -9.79 -18.89 23.69
CA ALA A 14 -10.74 -18.14 22.91
C ALA A 14 -9.93 -17.13 22.09
N LEU A 15 -9.76 -17.41 20.80
CA LEU A 15 -9.34 -16.42 19.81
C LEU A 15 -10.43 -15.35 19.78
N SER A 16 -10.33 -14.38 20.69
CA SER A 16 -11.05 -13.12 20.60
C SER A 16 -10.49 -12.38 19.38
N SER A 17 -11.03 -12.68 18.20
CA SER A 17 -10.84 -11.85 17.03
C SER A 17 -11.46 -10.49 17.37
N CYS A 18 -10.61 -9.50 17.59
CA CYS A 18 -10.98 -8.12 17.83
C CYS A 18 -11.84 -7.59 16.67
N SER A 19 -13.16 -7.68 16.79
CA SER A 19 -14.10 -6.81 16.09
C SER A 19 -14.18 -5.48 16.84
N LEU A 20 -13.12 -4.68 16.70
CA LEU A 20 -13.07 -3.31 17.17
C LEU A 20 -13.04 -2.39 15.95
N PHE A 21 -14.23 -1.89 15.62
CA PHE A 21 -14.42 -0.66 14.86
C PHE A 21 -13.36 0.38 15.28
N GLY A 22 -12.37 0.64 14.42
CA GLY A 22 -11.42 1.74 14.62
C GLY A 22 -9.92 1.40 14.65
N THR A 23 -9.39 0.63 13.69
CA THR A 23 -7.98 0.76 13.29
C THR A 23 -7.91 1.71 12.08
N ARG A 24 -7.46 2.97 12.21
CA ARG A 24 -6.07 3.43 12.39
C ARG A 24 -5.19 2.90 11.25
N SER A 25 -4.88 3.76 10.27
CA SER A 25 -4.11 3.46 9.03
C SER A 25 -4.62 2.30 8.17
N ALA A 26 -5.05 2.60 6.94
CA ALA A 26 -5.16 1.56 5.92
C ALA A 26 -3.75 1.27 5.38
N ALA A 27 -3.46 0.03 4.99
CA ALA A 27 -2.21 -0.33 4.35
C ALA A 27 -2.51 -1.07 3.05
N VAL A 28 -1.76 -0.77 2.00
CA VAL A 28 -1.81 -1.49 0.72
C VAL A 28 -0.61 -2.42 0.60
N SER A 29 -0.83 -3.62 0.11
CA SER A 29 0.24 -4.61 -0.10
C SER A 29 0.23 -5.22 -1.50
N GLY A 30 1.39 -5.66 -1.94
CA GLY A 30 1.57 -6.29 -3.25
C GLY A 30 2.97 -6.87 -3.42
N GLN A 31 3.19 -7.52 -4.56
CA GLN A 31 4.51 -8.02 -4.97
C GLN A 31 5.25 -7.01 -5.83
N LEU A 32 6.59 -7.03 -5.76
CA LEU A 32 7.46 -6.23 -6.62
C LEU A 32 8.17 -7.17 -7.59
N LYS A 33 8.00 -6.97 -8.89
CA LYS A 33 8.57 -7.84 -9.93
C LYS A 33 9.46 -7.06 -10.89
N GLY A 34 10.66 -7.59 -11.14
CA GLY A 34 11.57 -7.06 -12.17
C GLY A 34 12.35 -5.80 -11.76
N PHE A 35 12.31 -5.36 -10.51
CA PHE A 35 13.11 -4.23 -10.04
C PHE A 35 14.52 -4.69 -9.66
N SER A 36 15.54 -3.99 -10.16
CA SER A 36 16.93 -4.27 -9.80
C SER A 36 17.26 -3.74 -8.41
N PRO A 37 17.93 -4.53 -7.55
CA PRO A 37 18.37 -4.03 -6.25
C PRO A 37 19.40 -2.90 -6.41
N ASN A 38 19.62 -2.14 -5.34
CA ASN A 38 20.66 -1.10 -5.24
C ASN A 38 20.47 0.19 -6.07
N GLN A 39 19.31 0.45 -6.66
CA GLN A 39 19.07 1.64 -7.49
C GLN A 39 18.45 2.85 -6.76
N ASN A 40 18.56 2.91 -5.43
CA ASN A 40 17.89 3.93 -4.61
C ASN A 40 16.39 4.05 -4.91
N LEU A 41 15.70 2.92 -4.79
CA LEU A 41 14.29 2.83 -5.16
C LEU A 41 13.42 3.14 -3.96
N GLY A 42 12.36 3.91 -4.21
CA GLY A 42 11.35 4.25 -3.22
C GLY A 42 9.95 3.83 -3.67
N LEU A 43 9.04 3.70 -2.70
CA LEU A 43 7.62 3.53 -2.94
C LEU A 43 6.89 4.79 -2.51
N ALA A 44 6.00 5.27 -3.36
CA ALA A 44 5.18 6.44 -3.09
C ALA A 44 3.72 6.18 -3.45
N VAL A 45 2.83 6.76 -2.65
CA VAL A 45 1.43 7.00 -3.06
C VAL A 45 1.41 8.35 -3.76
N VAL A 46 1.03 8.35 -5.04
CA VAL A 46 0.96 9.55 -5.88
C VAL A 46 -0.48 9.80 -6.29
N GLY A 47 -0.90 11.06 -6.32
CA GLY A 47 -2.19 11.41 -6.88
C GLY A 47 -2.21 11.10 -8.36
N TYR A 48 -3.35 10.65 -8.87
CA TYR A 48 -3.50 10.30 -10.28
C TYR A 48 -4.77 10.95 -10.82
N ASN A 49 -4.62 11.82 -11.82
CA ASN A 49 -5.73 12.49 -12.46
C ASN A 49 -5.52 12.49 -13.98
N SER A 50 -6.46 11.87 -14.72
CA SER A 50 -6.49 11.87 -16.19
C SER A 50 -5.15 11.57 -16.87
N GLY A 51 -4.43 10.54 -16.39
CA GLY A 51 -3.13 10.15 -16.96
C GLY A 51 -1.92 10.89 -16.41
N GLN A 52 -2.11 11.87 -15.53
CA GLN A 52 -1.05 12.67 -14.93
C GLN A 52 -0.87 12.33 -13.46
N TYR A 53 0.39 12.22 -13.03
CA TYR A 53 0.75 12.08 -11.62
C TYR A 53 0.80 13.46 -10.96
N THR A 54 0.10 13.62 -9.84
CA THR A 54 0.20 14.82 -9.01
C THR A 54 1.01 14.49 -7.77
N ALA A 55 2.08 15.26 -7.55
CA ALA A 55 2.92 15.13 -6.38
C ALA A 55 2.13 15.61 -5.15
N ASN A 56 1.56 14.68 -4.39
CA ASN A 56 1.09 14.97 -3.05
C ASN A 56 1.48 13.82 -2.12
N GLY A 57 2.78 13.79 -1.79
CA GLY A 57 3.47 12.79 -0.98
C GLY A 57 3.36 13.07 0.51
N SER A 58 2.21 12.76 1.10
CA SER A 58 2.02 12.94 2.55
C SER A 58 2.72 11.89 3.44
N GLN A 59 3.57 11.00 2.86
CA GLN A 59 4.64 10.11 3.41
C GLN A 59 4.23 9.01 4.43
N PRO A 60 4.91 7.82 4.57
CA PRO A 60 6.30 7.41 4.21
C PRO A 60 6.37 6.37 3.06
N GLN A 61 7.34 6.34 2.14
CA GLN A 61 8.81 6.16 2.19
C GLN A 61 9.26 4.72 1.94
N VAL A 62 10.41 4.68 1.24
CA VAL A 62 11.20 3.56 0.73
C VAL A 62 11.04 2.24 1.49
N ILE A 63 10.66 1.20 0.76
CA ILE A 63 10.85 -0.18 1.19
C ILE A 63 12.22 -0.62 0.72
N ASP A 64 12.90 -1.31 1.64
CA ASP A 64 14.26 -1.81 1.60
C ASP A 64 14.92 -1.87 0.21
N LYS A 65 16.22 -1.53 0.16
CA LYS A 65 17.07 -1.54 -1.05
C LYS A 65 17.16 -2.95 -1.71
N PHE A 66 16.64 -3.98 -1.03
CA PHE A 66 16.59 -5.38 -1.42
C PHE A 66 15.15 -5.82 -1.81
N LEU A 67 14.76 -5.48 -3.04
CA LEU A 67 13.42 -5.71 -3.60
C LEU A 67 13.22 -7.16 -4.06
N THR A 68 13.12 -8.13 -3.13
CA THR A 68 13.06 -9.57 -3.50
C THR A 68 11.73 -10.28 -3.18
N GLY A 69 10.65 -9.55 -2.91
CA GLY A 69 9.35 -10.21 -2.72
C GLY A 69 8.18 -9.26 -2.83
N GLY A 70 7.85 -8.60 -1.73
CA GLY A 70 6.65 -7.78 -1.64
C GLY A 70 6.83 -6.56 -0.76
N TYR A 71 5.74 -5.83 -0.63
CA TYR A 71 5.72 -4.54 0.00
C TYR A 71 4.42 -4.35 0.79
N THR A 72 4.48 -3.53 1.83
CA THR A 72 3.31 -3.06 2.56
C THR A 72 3.49 -1.57 2.84
N LEU A 73 2.61 -0.76 2.25
CA LEU A 73 2.69 0.69 2.30
C LEU A 73 1.53 1.25 3.10
N THR A 74 1.83 2.05 4.12
CA THR A 74 0.79 2.73 4.90
C THR A 74 0.17 3.86 4.08
N LEU A 75 -1.16 3.88 3.99
CA LEU A 75 -1.90 4.89 3.23
C LEU A 75 -2.22 6.11 4.11
N PRO A 76 -1.85 7.32 3.68
CA PRO A 76 -2.10 8.56 4.44
C PRO A 76 -3.59 8.91 4.45
N ARG A 77 -4.06 9.65 5.47
CA ARG A 77 -5.45 10.15 5.54
C ARG A 77 -5.55 11.68 5.37
N ASN A 78 -4.41 12.35 5.46
CA ASN A 78 -4.24 13.79 5.26
C ASN A 78 -4.00 14.13 3.77
N VAL A 79 -4.64 13.38 2.87
CA VAL A 79 -4.64 13.66 1.43
C VAL A 79 -6.04 14.01 0.97
N PRO A 80 -6.21 14.82 -0.09
CA PRO A 80 -7.53 15.11 -0.64
C PRO A 80 -8.28 13.85 -1.06
N TYR A 81 -9.60 13.87 -1.04
CA TYR A 81 -10.37 12.77 -1.62
C TYR A 81 -10.14 12.69 -3.13
N GLY A 82 -9.91 11.50 -3.66
CA GLY A 82 -9.57 11.31 -5.07
C GLY A 82 -8.94 9.96 -5.39
N THR A 83 -8.38 9.89 -6.59
CA THR A 83 -7.69 8.72 -7.13
C THR A 83 -6.18 8.84 -6.99
N TYR A 84 -5.54 7.72 -6.66
CA TYR A 84 -4.13 7.60 -6.35
C TYR A 84 -3.57 6.32 -6.97
N ARG A 85 -2.24 6.24 -7.05
CA ARG A 85 -1.50 5.04 -7.44
C ARG A 85 -0.34 4.81 -6.50
N VAL A 86 0.04 3.55 -6.34
CA VAL A 86 1.36 3.22 -5.78
C VAL A 86 2.34 3.14 -6.93
N VAL A 87 3.47 3.81 -6.80
CA VAL A 87 4.55 3.76 -7.79
C VAL A 87 5.86 3.41 -7.12
N VAL A 88 6.70 2.68 -7.85
CA VAL A 88 8.13 2.57 -7.54
C VAL A 88 8.83 3.66 -8.32
N PHE A 89 9.64 4.46 -7.65
CA PHE A 89 10.42 5.54 -8.25
C PHE A 89 11.90 5.40 -7.89
N ARG A 90 12.77 5.97 -8.71
CA ARG A 90 14.17 6.20 -8.35
C ARG A 90 14.27 7.58 -7.73
N ASP A 91 14.69 7.60 -6.46
CA ASP A 91 14.98 8.83 -5.73
C ASP A 91 16.34 9.37 -6.19
N ALA A 92 16.30 10.45 -6.98
CA ALA A 92 17.49 11.03 -7.61
C ALA A 92 18.35 11.85 -6.64
N ASN A 93 17.73 12.45 -5.62
CA ASN A 93 18.38 13.37 -4.69
C ASN A 93 18.61 12.76 -3.29
N ASN A 94 18.16 11.51 -3.09
CA ASN A 94 18.28 10.72 -1.87
C ASN A 94 17.60 11.37 -0.65
N ASN A 95 16.49 12.07 -0.86
CA ASN A 95 15.70 12.71 0.21
C ASN A 95 14.53 11.83 0.72
N GLY A 96 14.36 10.65 0.12
CA GLY A 96 13.37 9.63 0.43
C GLY A 96 11.96 9.92 -0.09
N ARG A 97 11.75 11.04 -0.78
CA ARG A 97 10.44 11.52 -1.22
C ARG A 97 10.36 11.42 -2.73
N PHE A 98 9.14 11.22 -3.22
CA PHE A 98 8.87 11.40 -4.64
C PHE A 98 8.64 12.89 -4.91
N ASP A 99 9.56 13.52 -5.63
CA ASP A 99 9.47 14.92 -6.02
C ASP A 99 9.94 15.20 -7.46
N THR A 100 10.00 16.48 -7.81
CA THR A 100 10.34 16.93 -9.15
C THR A 100 11.76 16.52 -9.52
N GLY A 101 11.87 15.64 -10.51
CA GLY A 101 13.15 15.11 -11.00
C GLY A 101 13.28 13.60 -10.80
N ASP A 102 12.43 13.01 -9.98
CA ASP A 102 12.38 11.56 -9.80
C ASP A 102 11.72 10.85 -10.99
N VAL A 103 12.17 9.62 -11.23
CA VAL A 103 11.70 8.80 -12.34
C VAL A 103 10.85 7.66 -11.80
N VAL A 104 9.61 7.57 -12.26
CA VAL A 104 8.75 6.40 -12.01
C VAL A 104 9.26 5.22 -12.84
N LEU A 105 9.54 4.10 -12.16
CA LEU A 105 10.04 2.86 -12.76
C LEU A 105 9.01 1.73 -12.75
N SER A 106 7.86 1.91 -12.11
CA SER A 106 6.76 0.93 -12.17
C SER A 106 5.86 1.16 -13.38
N ARG A 107 5.45 0.08 -14.05
CA ARG A 107 4.36 0.09 -15.03
C ARG A 107 3.01 0.35 -14.37
N ASP A 108 2.06 0.79 -15.17
CA ASP A 108 0.66 0.80 -14.79
C ASP A 108 0.17 -0.65 -14.61
N ASN A 109 -0.37 -0.96 -13.44
CA ASN A 109 -0.94 -2.27 -13.12
C ASN A 109 -2.46 -2.33 -13.36
N GLY A 110 -3.06 -1.25 -13.90
CA GLY A 110 -4.49 -1.15 -14.16
C GLY A 110 -5.35 -0.87 -12.93
N LYS A 111 -4.75 -0.80 -11.73
CA LYS A 111 -5.45 -0.60 -10.46
C LYS A 111 -5.33 0.83 -9.96
N LEU A 112 -6.38 1.32 -9.33
CA LEU A 112 -6.39 2.63 -8.67
C LEU A 112 -6.63 2.48 -7.18
N LEU A 113 -5.90 3.26 -6.39
CA LEU A 113 -6.28 3.53 -5.01
C LEU A 113 -7.30 4.67 -5.01
N VAL A 114 -8.35 4.53 -4.22
CA VAL A 114 -9.44 5.52 -4.16
C VAL A 114 -9.65 5.92 -2.72
N TYR A 115 -9.41 7.19 -2.41
CA TYR A 115 -9.72 7.77 -1.11
C TYR A 115 -11.05 8.52 -1.18
N ALA A 116 -12.12 7.90 -0.68
CA ALA A 116 -13.48 8.41 -0.76
C ALA A 116 -13.94 9.06 0.55
N GLY A 117 -14.59 10.22 0.44
CA GLY A 117 -15.20 10.93 1.56
C GLY A 117 -16.64 10.53 1.84
N ARG A 118 -17.24 9.68 0.99
CA ARG A 118 -18.53 9.02 1.19
C ARG A 118 -18.66 7.80 0.28
N ASP A 119 -19.61 6.93 0.59
CA ASP A 119 -19.92 5.76 -0.23
C ASP A 119 -20.28 6.15 -1.67
N ASN A 120 -19.83 5.33 -2.63
CA ASN A 120 -20.06 5.49 -4.07
C ASN A 120 -19.61 6.84 -4.68
N GLN A 121 -18.68 7.57 -4.04
CA GLN A 121 -18.29 8.92 -4.51
C GLN A 121 -17.62 8.92 -5.90
N PHE A 122 -16.79 7.92 -6.21
CA PHE A 122 -16.01 7.87 -7.45
C PHE A 122 -16.34 6.66 -8.32
N PHE A 123 -16.53 5.50 -7.70
CA PHE A 123 -16.94 4.27 -8.36
C PHE A 123 -18.05 3.61 -7.54
N GLN A 124 -18.96 2.93 -8.21
CA GLN A 124 -19.97 2.13 -7.53
C GLN A 124 -19.27 1.03 -6.71
N GLY A 125 -19.63 0.90 -5.43
CA GLY A 125 -19.02 -0.06 -4.50
C GLY A 125 -17.96 0.53 -3.58
N THR A 126 -17.41 1.73 -3.85
CA THR A 126 -16.45 2.36 -2.93
C THR A 126 -17.11 2.71 -1.61
N LYS A 127 -16.38 2.51 -0.50
CA LYS A 127 -16.77 2.91 0.85
C LYS A 127 -15.97 4.10 1.32
N TYR A 128 -16.48 4.81 2.33
CA TYR A 128 -15.73 5.84 3.04
C TYR A 128 -14.33 5.35 3.43
N GLY A 129 -13.28 6.09 3.06
CA GLY A 129 -11.89 5.74 3.28
C GLY A 129 -11.16 5.23 2.04
N TRP A 130 -10.14 4.39 2.24
CA TRP A 130 -9.30 3.85 1.17
C TRP A 130 -9.90 2.57 0.58
N ASN A 131 -9.86 2.48 -0.74
CA ASN A 131 -10.35 1.35 -1.53
C ASN A 131 -9.37 1.05 -2.67
N ILE A 132 -9.42 -0.16 -3.23
CA ILE A 132 -8.79 -0.47 -4.52
C ILE A 132 -9.89 -0.66 -5.57
N TYR A 133 -9.78 0.06 -6.68
CA TYR A 133 -10.50 -0.21 -7.92
C TYR A 133 -9.61 -1.09 -8.81
N ASN A 134 -10.09 -2.30 -9.14
CA ASN A 134 -9.29 -3.31 -9.85
C ASN A 134 -9.25 -3.10 -11.38
N GLY A 135 -9.56 -1.90 -11.88
CA GLY A 135 -9.71 -1.65 -13.32
C GLY A 135 -11.01 -2.19 -13.92
N THR A 136 -11.78 -2.91 -13.11
CA THR A 136 -13.11 -3.45 -13.39
C THR A 136 -14.07 -2.97 -12.30
N PRO A 137 -15.40 -3.18 -12.42
CA PRO A 137 -16.36 -2.81 -11.37
C PRO A 137 -16.15 -3.47 -10.00
N ASP A 138 -15.14 -4.31 -9.84
CA ASP A 138 -14.73 -4.90 -8.57
C ASP A 138 -13.95 -3.90 -7.69
N ILE A 139 -14.46 -3.70 -6.48
CA ILE A 139 -13.90 -2.77 -5.48
C ILE A 139 -13.51 -3.55 -4.22
N GLN A 140 -12.26 -3.39 -3.79
CA GLN A 140 -11.79 -3.88 -2.50
C GLN A 140 -11.90 -2.78 -1.45
N THR A 141 -12.58 -3.07 -0.34
CA THR A 141 -12.93 -2.10 0.71
C THR A 141 -12.38 -2.48 2.09
N GLU A 142 -12.14 -3.78 2.33
CA GLU A 142 -11.70 -4.31 3.62
C GLU A 142 -10.20 -4.64 3.64
N ILE A 143 -9.74 -5.41 2.64
CA ILE A 143 -8.35 -5.83 2.50
C ILE A 143 -7.79 -5.21 1.23
N LEU A 144 -6.81 -4.33 1.37
CA LEU A 144 -6.16 -3.65 0.25
C LEU A 144 -4.87 -4.39 -0.10
N ASN A 145 -4.97 -5.46 -0.88
CA ASN A 145 -3.83 -6.31 -1.23
C ASN A 145 -3.78 -6.58 -2.73
N ASN A 146 -2.82 -7.41 -3.15
CA ASN A 146 -2.64 -7.79 -4.55
C ASN A 146 -2.45 -6.56 -5.46
N TYR A 147 -1.86 -5.48 -4.93
CA TYR A 147 -1.47 -4.31 -5.71
C TYR A 147 -0.06 -4.55 -6.26
N ASP A 148 0.09 -5.53 -7.13
CA ASP A 148 1.39 -5.90 -7.68
C ASP A 148 1.96 -4.77 -8.55
N LEU A 149 3.26 -4.53 -8.44
CA LEU A 149 3.98 -3.57 -9.26
C LEU A 149 5.07 -4.30 -10.05
N GLU A 150 5.12 -3.99 -11.33
CA GLU A 150 6.13 -4.52 -12.24
C GLU A 150 7.02 -3.39 -12.74
N ALA A 151 8.31 -3.64 -12.85
CA ALA A 151 9.23 -2.69 -13.46
C ALA A 151 8.85 -2.44 -14.92
N VAL A 152 9.02 -1.20 -15.39
CA VAL A 152 9.12 -0.92 -16.82
C VAL A 152 10.29 -1.76 -17.33
N SER A 153 10.03 -2.64 -18.30
CA SER A 153 11.12 -3.38 -18.97
C SER A 153 12.16 -2.37 -19.40
N GLY A 154 13.38 -2.51 -18.89
CA GLY A 154 14.52 -1.83 -19.48
C GLY A 154 14.54 -2.15 -20.97
N GLY A 155 14.61 -1.12 -21.80
CA GLY A 155 15.10 -1.28 -23.17
C GLY A 155 16.54 -1.76 -23.17
#